data_AF-A0A370HQF6-F1
#
_entry.id   AF-A0A370HQF6-F1
#
_cell.length_a   1.000
_cell.length_b   1.000
_cell.length_c   1.000
_cell.angle_alpha   90.00
_cell.angle_beta   90.00
_cell.angle_gamma   90.00
#
_symmetry.space_group_name_H-M   'P 1'
#
loop_
_entity.id
_entity.type
_entity.pdbx_description
1 polymer ?
#
loop_
_entity_poly.entity_id
_entity_poly.type
_entity_poly.pdbx_seq_one_letter_code
_entity_poly.pdbx_strand_id
1 'polypeptide(L)'
;MALVCTEITEWIEEEVSKPVEEWEERQEKKCKDYPWYDPRGWVCWFVTYFVKVIRWVIVKVGKWVTRTVCKLVAVVWGIIKDLAGGLWDVVAGIFTLDWRRILDGLLQIGIGIVLGAIGLGRIIFLGDTIAYIIEEINRWRLRNYVRGLLEKKYSGTTLEQIEEAIRLDHGAFGLRMNATAYRTVLDSETPSTTDPTAPNLVVLHETGAINLRALCGFEFDEGFWNRKSYKTLKKEIVVGGGGGGEFDNPISEDDLDTYLSSRGRQGPPFIVLPMRDGALDERVSTAEEKGRELGLMMSFDTDRVPVDSAGHIVQHGFDTADANSALARFLIDKVGRIDKTVDRPGADHQLCHPVVVGIFRYTDTLRGLTATLERTACGLPGNITSGATFIDNRPNQIWKYVPIHELGHYFGLCHTDGVNRIMYSSRQNSWWSWWLVPDIYLTGEPSFVFDEAKAAWDYIVANFPPHCLGAESTDSPIE
;
A
#
# COMPACT_ATOMS: atom_id res chain seq x y z
N MET A 1 -3.03 0.61 11.84
CA MET A 1 -2.22 1.30 12.88
C MET A 1 -1.70 2.58 12.26
N ALA A 2 -1.59 3.70 12.99
CA ALA A 2 -0.97 4.89 12.38
C ALA A 2 0.49 4.57 12.00
N LEU A 3 0.90 4.85 10.76
CA LEU A 3 2.26 4.63 10.25
C LEU A 3 3.33 5.12 11.25
N VAL A 4 3.08 6.31 11.81
CA VAL A 4 3.89 6.95 12.86
C VAL A 4 4.22 6.02 14.04
N CYS A 5 3.28 5.19 14.48
CA CYS A 5 3.50 4.27 15.60
C CYS A 5 4.37 3.08 15.22
N THR A 6 4.24 2.62 13.98
CA THR A 6 5.13 1.60 13.41
C THR A 6 6.54 2.17 13.25
N GLU A 7 6.67 3.38 12.71
CA GLU A 7 7.94 4.10 12.59
C GLU A 7 8.60 4.36 13.95
N ILE A 8 7.84 4.71 15.00
CA ILE A 8 8.39 4.85 16.35
C ILE A 8 8.90 3.49 16.88
N THR A 9 8.16 2.41 16.61
CA THR A 9 8.58 1.05 17.01
C THR A 9 9.87 0.64 16.30
N GLU A 10 9.97 0.95 15.01
CA GLU A 10 11.17 0.78 14.19
C GLU A 10 12.30 1.66 14.71
N TRP A 11 12.06 2.93 15.00
CA TRP A 11 13.05 3.82 15.60
C TRP A 11 13.59 3.29 16.95
N ILE A 12 12.72 2.71 17.80
CA ILE A 12 13.17 2.03 19.02
C ILE A 12 14.04 0.79 18.69
N GLU A 13 13.71 0.04 17.64
CA GLU A 13 14.55 -1.08 17.16
C GLU A 13 15.91 -0.60 16.66
N GLU A 14 15.91 0.45 15.87
CA GLU A 14 17.06 0.92 15.13
C GLU A 14 18.01 1.74 16.01
N GLU A 15 17.51 2.69 16.79
CA GLU A 15 18.33 3.62 17.56
C GLU A 15 18.57 3.17 19.01
N VAL A 16 17.67 2.35 19.58
CA VAL A 16 17.81 1.91 20.98
C VAL A 16 18.28 0.46 21.06
N SER A 17 17.70 -0.46 20.28
CA SER A 17 18.06 -1.89 20.39
C SER A 17 19.42 -2.21 19.75
N LYS A 18 19.68 -1.71 18.54
CA LYS A 18 20.90 -2.03 17.78
C LYS A 18 22.20 -1.62 18.50
N PRO A 19 22.37 -0.40 19.05
CA PRO A 19 23.61 -0.03 19.72
C PRO A 19 23.88 -0.85 20.99
N VAL A 20 22.80 -1.26 21.67
CA VAL A 20 22.88 -2.12 22.86
C VAL A 20 23.26 -3.56 22.47
N GLU A 21 22.73 -4.07 21.35
CA GLU A 21 23.12 -5.36 20.76
C GLU A 21 24.61 -5.41 20.43
N GLU A 22 25.10 -4.42 19.68
CA GLU A 22 26.51 -4.33 19.30
C GLU A 22 27.43 -4.13 20.52
N TRP A 23 26.96 -3.42 21.55
CA TRP A 23 27.70 -3.30 22.81
C TRP A 23 27.76 -4.64 23.54
N GLU A 24 26.63 -5.37 23.61
CA GLU A 24 26.52 -6.67 24.25
C GLU A 24 27.44 -7.69 23.60
N GLU A 25 27.46 -7.78 22.28
CA GLU A 25 28.36 -8.68 21.55
C GLU A 25 29.84 -8.34 21.79
N ARG A 26 30.18 -7.04 21.83
CA ARG A 26 31.54 -6.59 22.14
C ARG A 26 31.94 -6.91 23.59
N GLN A 27 31.02 -6.77 24.54
CA GLN A 27 31.27 -7.15 25.92
C GLN A 27 31.35 -8.65 26.09
N GLU A 28 30.50 -9.43 25.44
CA GLU A 28 30.52 -10.89 25.54
C GLU A 28 31.82 -11.47 24.99
N LYS A 29 32.34 -10.91 23.89
CA LYS A 29 33.69 -11.25 23.38
C LYS A 29 34.78 -10.93 24.41
N LYS A 30 34.77 -9.73 25.01
CA LYS A 30 35.75 -9.35 26.06
C LYS A 30 35.61 -10.17 27.35
N CYS A 31 34.39 -10.53 27.73
CA CYS A 31 34.12 -11.29 28.95
C CYS A 31 34.58 -12.76 28.80
N LYS A 32 34.53 -13.33 27.58
CA LYS A 32 35.00 -14.69 27.29
C LYS A 32 36.51 -14.87 27.47
N ASP A 33 37.29 -13.79 27.42
CA ASP A 33 38.74 -13.82 27.61
C ASP A 33 39.17 -13.92 29.09
N TYR A 34 38.26 -13.71 30.04
CA TYR A 34 38.59 -13.82 31.47
C TYR A 34 38.48 -15.27 31.96
N PRO A 35 39.50 -15.77 32.69
CA PRO A 35 39.41 -17.08 33.35
C PRO A 35 38.26 -17.12 34.37
N TRP A 36 37.61 -18.28 34.51
CA TRP A 36 36.46 -18.48 35.41
C TRP A 36 36.71 -18.15 36.90
N TYR A 37 37.99 -18.12 37.32
CA TYR A 37 38.42 -17.80 38.67
C TYR A 37 38.77 -16.32 38.89
N ASP A 38 38.77 -15.48 37.85
CA ASP A 38 39.01 -14.05 38.00
C ASP A 38 37.71 -13.36 38.47
N PRO A 39 37.70 -12.65 39.63
CA PRO A 39 36.53 -11.91 40.11
C PRO A 39 36.04 -10.84 39.11
N ARG A 40 36.89 -10.37 38.20
CA ARG A 40 36.50 -9.48 37.09
C ARG A 40 35.55 -10.18 36.11
N GLY A 41 35.74 -11.49 35.88
CA GLY A 41 34.87 -12.30 35.03
C GLY A 41 33.45 -12.41 35.60
N TRP A 42 33.30 -12.54 36.93
CA TRP A 42 32.01 -12.57 37.61
C TRP A 42 31.24 -11.25 37.49
N VAL A 43 31.94 -10.13 37.67
CA VAL A 43 31.35 -8.79 37.47
C VAL A 43 30.95 -8.59 36.00
N CYS A 44 31.80 -9.01 35.06
CA CYS A 44 31.51 -8.98 33.62
C CYS A 44 30.23 -9.77 33.28
N TRP A 45 30.10 -10.99 33.82
CA TRP A 45 28.91 -11.83 33.64
C TRP A 45 27.65 -11.21 34.27
N PHE A 46 27.75 -10.65 35.48
CA PHE A 46 26.62 -10.00 36.12
C PHE A 46 26.16 -8.75 35.36
N VAL A 47 27.10 -7.90 34.92
CA VAL A 47 26.80 -6.68 34.15
C VAL A 47 26.16 -7.05 32.81
N THR A 48 26.70 -8.04 32.09
CA THR A 48 26.11 -8.50 30.82
C THR A 48 24.71 -9.07 31.02
N TYR A 49 24.47 -9.88 32.06
CA TYR A 49 23.14 -10.38 32.39
C TYR A 49 22.17 -9.26 32.76
N PHE A 50 22.60 -8.30 33.58
CA PHE A 50 21.79 -7.16 33.98
C PHE A 50 21.41 -6.28 32.78
N VAL A 51 22.36 -6.00 31.89
CA VAL A 51 22.08 -5.25 30.65
C VAL A 51 21.15 -6.05 29.74
N LYS A 52 21.30 -7.38 29.62
CA LYS A 52 20.35 -8.25 28.90
C LYS A 52 18.93 -8.11 29.46
N VAL A 53 18.77 -8.12 30.79
CA VAL A 53 17.45 -7.95 31.44
C VAL A 53 16.91 -6.54 31.22
N ILE A 54 17.71 -5.49 31.40
CA ILE A 54 17.28 -4.11 31.16
C ILE A 54 16.85 -3.92 29.71
N ARG A 55 17.66 -4.38 28.75
CA ARG A 55 17.32 -4.35 27.33
C ARG A 55 16.03 -5.09 27.08
N TRP A 56 15.89 -6.30 27.61
CA TRP A 56 14.65 -7.07 27.47
C TRP A 56 13.44 -6.29 28.00
N VAL A 57 13.53 -5.68 29.18
CA VAL A 57 12.46 -4.87 29.76
C VAL A 57 12.18 -3.63 28.90
N ILE A 58 13.18 -2.80 28.61
CA ILE A 58 13.02 -1.55 27.85
C ILE A 58 12.48 -1.84 26.44
N VAL A 59 13.05 -2.81 25.73
CA VAL A 59 12.67 -3.11 24.36
C VAL A 59 11.33 -3.83 24.31
N LYS A 60 11.10 -4.88 25.11
CA LYS A 60 9.84 -5.64 25.03
C LYS A 60 8.68 -4.89 25.67
N VAL A 61 8.85 -4.38 26.88
CA VAL A 61 7.79 -3.65 27.58
C VAL A 61 7.58 -2.28 26.94
N GLY A 62 8.65 -1.56 26.59
CA GLY A 62 8.55 -0.27 25.93
C GLY A 62 7.80 -0.34 24.60
N LYS A 63 8.17 -1.26 23.70
CA LYS A 63 7.43 -1.48 22.44
C LYS A 63 5.98 -1.88 22.69
N TRP A 64 5.73 -2.78 23.63
CA TRP A 64 4.38 -3.23 23.94
C TRP A 64 3.50 -2.09 24.46
N VAL A 65 4.02 -1.27 25.39
CA VAL A 65 3.30 -0.10 25.93
C VAL A 65 3.07 0.92 24.83
N THR A 66 4.11 1.33 24.09
CA THR A 66 4.01 2.31 23.01
C THR A 66 2.98 1.87 21.98
N ARG A 67 3.02 0.61 21.54
CA ARG A 67 2.05 0.05 20.60
C ARG A 67 0.63 0.04 21.15
N THR A 68 0.44 -0.34 22.41
CA THR A 68 -0.89 -0.38 23.05
C THR A 68 -1.49 1.03 23.15
N VAL A 69 -0.70 2.00 23.61
CA VAL A 69 -1.11 3.41 23.68
C VAL A 69 -1.42 3.95 22.29
N CYS A 70 -0.54 3.70 21.31
CA CYS A 70 -0.73 4.08 19.92
C CYS A 70 -2.02 3.52 19.32
N LYS A 71 -2.30 2.22 19.51
CA LYS A 71 -3.54 1.59 19.05
C LYS A 71 -4.75 2.22 19.71
N LEU A 72 -4.72 2.44 21.02
CA LEU A 72 -5.82 3.05 21.75
C LEU A 72 -6.10 4.47 21.22
N VAL A 73 -5.06 5.29 21.06
CA VAL A 73 -5.18 6.64 20.50
C VAL A 73 -5.69 6.60 19.05
N ALA A 74 -5.17 5.70 18.22
CA ALA A 74 -5.60 5.57 16.82
C ALA A 74 -7.06 5.11 16.71
N VAL A 75 -7.52 4.18 17.55
CA VAL A 75 -8.92 3.74 17.60
C VAL A 75 -9.82 4.88 18.04
N VAL A 76 -9.47 5.59 19.12
CA VAL A 76 -10.25 6.73 19.62
C VAL A 76 -10.31 7.84 18.57
N TRP A 77 -9.18 8.17 17.96
CA TRP A 77 -9.10 9.18 16.90
C TRP A 77 -9.87 8.76 15.64
N GLY A 78 -9.80 7.49 15.25
CA GLY A 78 -10.56 6.93 14.14
C GLY A 78 -12.06 7.07 14.36
N ILE A 79 -12.56 6.71 15.55
CA ILE A 79 -13.96 6.90 15.94
C ILE A 79 -14.34 8.39 15.85
N ILE A 80 -13.51 9.30 16.36
CA ILE A 80 -13.78 10.75 16.29
C ILE A 80 -13.83 11.22 14.83
N LYS A 81 -12.87 10.80 13.99
CA LYS A 81 -12.80 11.18 12.57
C LYS A 81 -13.99 10.64 11.79
N ASP A 82 -14.39 9.40 12.03
CA ASP A 82 -15.56 8.78 11.38
C ASP A 82 -16.87 9.43 11.83
N LEU A 83 -16.99 9.79 13.12
CA LEU A 83 -18.12 10.55 13.63
C LEU A 83 -18.18 11.95 13.02
N ALA A 84 -17.06 12.68 13.01
CA ALA A 84 -16.99 14.04 12.47
C ALA A 84 -17.21 14.06 10.95
N GLY A 85 -16.55 13.15 10.22
CA GLY A 85 -16.70 13.01 8.78
C GLY A 85 -18.10 12.57 8.39
N GLY A 86 -18.67 11.60 9.11
CA GLY A 86 -20.04 11.16 8.85
C GLY A 86 -21.08 12.23 9.19
N LEU A 87 -20.91 12.96 10.29
CA LEU A 87 -21.77 14.11 10.62
C LEU A 87 -21.66 15.21 9.55
N TRP A 88 -20.45 15.50 9.08
CA TRP A 88 -20.23 16.47 8.01
C TRP A 88 -20.89 16.03 6.70
N ASP A 89 -20.71 14.77 6.29
CA ASP A 89 -21.35 14.23 5.08
C ASP A 89 -22.88 14.25 5.19
N VAL A 90 -23.45 13.99 6.38
CA VAL A 90 -24.90 14.16 6.63
C VAL A 90 -25.33 15.62 6.51
N VAL A 91 -24.61 16.56 7.14
CA VAL A 91 -24.94 17.99 7.10
C VAL A 91 -24.81 18.52 5.67
N ALA A 92 -23.70 18.23 4.99
CA ALA A 92 -23.49 18.61 3.59
C ALA A 92 -24.56 17.99 2.69
N GLY A 93 -24.91 16.72 2.89
CA GLY A 93 -25.96 16.05 2.14
C GLY A 93 -27.35 16.68 2.34
N ILE A 94 -27.68 17.13 3.55
CA ILE A 94 -28.94 17.88 3.80
C ILE A 94 -28.94 19.21 3.03
N PHE A 95 -27.83 19.95 3.06
CA PHE A 95 -27.72 21.24 2.35
C PHE A 95 -27.66 21.08 0.82
N THR A 96 -27.07 20.00 0.31
CA THR A 96 -27.01 19.72 -1.13
C THR A 96 -28.18 18.85 -1.62
N LEU A 97 -29.16 18.53 -0.76
CA LEU A 97 -30.24 17.59 -1.01
C LEU A 97 -29.77 16.23 -1.58
N ASP A 98 -28.54 15.84 -1.25
CA ASP A 98 -27.91 14.62 -1.70
C ASP A 98 -28.14 13.52 -0.64
N TRP A 99 -29.21 12.75 -0.85
CA TRP A 99 -29.57 11.61 0.01
C TRP A 99 -28.43 10.57 0.15
N ARG A 100 -27.52 10.50 -0.83
CA ARG A 100 -26.42 9.52 -0.82
C ARG A 100 -25.32 9.94 0.13
N ARG A 101 -24.99 11.23 0.19
CA ARG A 101 -24.09 11.79 1.21
C ARG A 101 -24.61 11.55 2.63
N ILE A 102 -25.92 11.66 2.83
CA ILE A 102 -26.56 11.34 4.12
C ILE A 102 -26.37 9.87 4.48
N LEU A 103 -26.64 8.94 3.55
CA LEU A 103 -26.48 7.51 3.79
C LEU A 103 -25.02 7.11 4.04
N ASP A 104 -24.07 7.69 3.29
CA ASP A 104 -22.64 7.51 3.49
C ASP A 104 -22.21 7.91 4.90
N GLY A 105 -22.65 9.10 5.34
CA GLY A 105 -22.30 9.59 6.66
C GLY A 105 -22.84 8.69 7.77
N LEU A 106 -24.07 8.19 7.63
CA LEU A 106 -24.66 7.23 8.58
C LEU A 106 -23.94 5.89 8.59
N LEU A 107 -23.53 5.36 7.44
CA LEU A 107 -22.78 4.10 7.34
C LEU A 107 -21.35 4.24 7.86
N GLN A 108 -20.68 5.34 7.57
CA GLN A 108 -19.36 5.63 8.11
C GLN A 108 -19.42 5.68 9.64
N ILE A 109 -20.44 6.33 10.21
CA ILE A 109 -20.68 6.34 11.65
C ILE A 109 -20.94 4.90 12.15
N GLY A 110 -21.85 4.16 11.52
CA GLY A 110 -22.22 2.81 11.96
C GLY A 110 -21.05 1.82 11.93
N ILE A 111 -20.33 1.76 10.80
CA ILE A 111 -19.16 0.90 10.61
C ILE A 111 -18.04 1.35 11.56
N GLY A 112 -17.79 2.65 11.68
CA GLY A 112 -16.78 3.21 12.59
C GLY A 112 -17.05 2.86 14.05
N ILE A 113 -18.30 2.92 14.51
CA ILE A 113 -18.68 2.51 15.87
C ILE A 113 -18.48 1.00 16.08
N VAL A 114 -18.92 0.16 15.13
CA VAL A 114 -18.79 -1.29 15.25
C VAL A 114 -17.31 -1.71 15.27
N LEU A 115 -16.51 -1.19 14.35
CA LEU A 115 -15.07 -1.45 14.30
C LEU A 115 -14.36 -0.89 15.53
N GLY A 116 -14.75 0.30 16.00
CA GLY A 116 -14.25 0.92 17.21
C GLY A 116 -14.53 0.09 18.46
N ALA A 117 -15.75 -0.46 18.59
CA ALA A 117 -16.13 -1.35 19.68
C ALA A 117 -15.35 -2.67 19.66
N ILE A 118 -15.15 -3.27 18.48
CA ILE A 118 -14.31 -4.46 18.31
C ILE A 118 -12.87 -4.14 18.71
N GLY A 119 -12.32 -3.01 18.26
CA GLY A 119 -10.97 -2.56 18.61
C GLY A 119 -10.77 -2.35 20.11
N LEU A 120 -11.71 -1.66 20.77
CA LEU A 120 -11.69 -1.47 22.23
C LEU A 120 -11.81 -2.80 22.98
N GLY A 121 -12.71 -3.69 22.54
CA GLY A 121 -12.84 -5.03 23.10
C GLY A 121 -11.51 -5.79 23.08
N ARG A 122 -10.79 -5.77 21.96
CA ARG A 122 -9.48 -6.43 21.83
C ARG A 122 -8.43 -5.87 22.78
N ILE A 123 -8.38 -4.56 22.96
CA ILE A 123 -7.46 -3.91 23.90
C ILE A 123 -7.79 -4.36 25.33
N ILE A 124 -9.07 -4.32 25.72
CA ILE A 124 -9.54 -4.67 27.06
C ILE A 124 -9.29 -6.16 27.38
N PHE A 125 -9.55 -7.05 26.42
CA PHE A 125 -9.40 -8.49 26.60
C PHE A 125 -8.00 -9.03 26.26
N LEU A 126 -6.99 -8.17 26.20
CA LEU A 126 -5.58 -8.53 25.93
C LEU A 126 -5.36 -9.26 24.58
N GLY A 127 -6.31 -9.18 23.65
CA GLY A 127 -6.17 -9.75 22.31
C GLY A 127 -4.98 -9.15 21.57
N ASP A 128 -4.69 -7.87 21.80
CA ASP A 128 -3.53 -7.17 21.24
C ASP A 128 -2.19 -7.72 21.74
N THR A 129 -2.12 -8.16 23.00
CA THR A 129 -0.91 -8.78 23.56
C THR A 129 -0.64 -10.12 22.91
N ILE A 130 -1.69 -10.93 22.69
CA ILE A 130 -1.58 -12.21 21.99
C ILE A 130 -1.15 -11.98 20.54
N ALA A 131 -1.78 -11.02 19.84
CA ALA A 131 -1.41 -10.67 18.47
C ALA A 131 0.05 -10.20 18.36
N TYR A 132 0.53 -9.39 19.31
CA TYR A 132 1.94 -8.96 19.37
C TYR A 132 2.91 -10.14 19.51
N ILE A 133 2.60 -11.09 20.39
CA ILE A 133 3.42 -12.29 20.58
C ILE A 133 3.47 -13.12 19.28
N ILE A 134 2.32 -13.32 18.64
CA ILE A 134 2.24 -14.07 17.37
C ILE A 134 3.04 -13.37 16.28
N GLU A 135 2.93 -12.04 16.16
CA GLU A 135 3.66 -11.26 15.16
C GLU A 135 5.17 -11.36 15.38
N GLU A 136 5.65 -11.22 16.61
CA GLU A 136 7.07 -11.32 16.94
C GLU A 136 7.63 -12.73 16.63
N ILE A 137 6.85 -13.77 16.94
CA ILE A 137 7.21 -15.16 16.59
C ILE A 137 7.27 -15.34 15.08
N ASN A 138 6.28 -14.84 14.34
CA ASN A 138 6.25 -14.95 12.88
C ASN A 138 7.39 -14.17 12.23
N ARG A 139 7.73 -12.98 12.75
CA ARG A 139 8.86 -12.17 12.27
C ARG A 139 10.18 -12.91 12.46
N TRP A 140 10.40 -13.51 13.63
CA TRP A 140 11.61 -14.33 13.88
C TRP A 140 11.68 -15.57 12.97
N ARG A 141 10.54 -16.27 12.78
CA ARG A 141 10.47 -17.40 11.85
C ARG A 141 10.76 -16.98 10.41
N LEU A 142 10.25 -15.82 9.98
CA LEU A 142 10.45 -15.30 8.63
C LEU A 142 11.91 -14.92 8.42
N ARG A 143 12.51 -14.22 9.38
CA ARG A 143 13.94 -13.90 9.37
C ARG A 143 14.81 -15.15 9.20
N ASN A 144 14.55 -16.21 9.95
CA ASN A 144 15.30 -17.47 9.81
C ASN A 144 15.07 -18.16 8.47
N TYR A 145 13.84 -18.11 7.95
CA TYR A 145 13.52 -18.67 6.64
C TYR A 145 14.27 -17.92 5.53
N VAL A 146 14.22 -16.59 5.55
CA VAL A 146 14.91 -15.72 4.58
C VAL A 146 16.41 -15.92 4.65
N ARG A 147 16.99 -16.06 5.85
CA ARG A 147 18.40 -16.43 6.01
C ARG A 147 18.75 -17.70 5.24
N GLY A 148 17.98 -18.78 5.46
CA GLY A 148 18.21 -20.04 4.76
C GLY A 148 18.06 -19.96 3.24
N LEU A 149 17.16 -19.10 2.74
CA LEU A 149 17.03 -18.83 1.30
C LEU A 149 18.26 -18.09 0.74
N LEU A 150 18.73 -17.06 1.45
CA LEU A 150 19.85 -16.23 1.03
C LEU A 150 21.17 -17.00 1.10
N GLU A 151 21.45 -17.72 2.18
CA GLU A 151 22.64 -18.58 2.35
C GLU A 151 22.70 -19.68 1.28
N LYS A 152 21.55 -20.11 0.73
CA LYS A 152 21.49 -21.09 -0.35
C LYS A 152 21.78 -20.48 -1.72
N LYS A 153 21.41 -19.22 -1.96
CA LYS A 153 21.51 -18.56 -3.27
C LYS A 153 22.78 -17.72 -3.42
N TYR A 154 23.22 -17.06 -2.36
CA TYR A 154 24.31 -16.10 -2.35
C TYR A 154 25.41 -16.56 -1.40
N SER A 155 26.63 -16.06 -1.59
CA SER A 155 27.75 -16.29 -0.67
C SER A 155 28.72 -15.12 -0.69
N GLY A 156 29.67 -15.11 0.24
CA GLY A 156 30.70 -14.07 0.31
C GLY A 156 30.14 -12.67 0.57
N THR A 157 30.79 -11.67 -0.01
CA THR A 157 30.47 -10.24 0.15
C THR A 157 29.04 -9.89 -0.26
N THR A 158 28.52 -10.51 -1.32
CA THR A 158 27.13 -10.28 -1.76
C THR A 158 26.12 -10.70 -0.70
N LEU A 159 26.33 -11.86 -0.06
CA LEU A 159 25.45 -12.31 1.03
C LEU A 159 25.50 -11.32 2.20
N GLU A 160 26.70 -10.96 2.65
CA GLU A 160 26.90 -10.02 3.76
C GLU A 160 26.22 -8.67 3.51
N GLN A 161 26.35 -8.12 2.30
CA GLN A 161 25.69 -6.86 1.91
C GLN A 161 24.17 -6.98 1.92
N ILE A 162 23.61 -8.08 1.42
CA ILE A 162 22.16 -8.30 1.43
C ILE A 162 21.66 -8.44 2.87
N GLU A 163 22.34 -9.25 3.70
CA GLU A 163 21.99 -9.46 5.11
C GLU A 163 22.00 -8.15 5.90
N GLU A 164 23.00 -7.29 5.65
CA GLU A 164 23.08 -5.95 6.23
C GLU A 164 21.95 -5.04 5.74
N ALA A 165 21.72 -4.96 4.43
CA ALA A 165 20.73 -4.07 3.82
C ALA A 165 19.29 -4.38 4.27
N ILE A 166 18.94 -5.67 4.36
CA ILE A 166 17.62 -6.11 4.84
C ILE A 166 17.55 -6.23 6.37
N ARG A 167 18.68 -5.99 7.05
CA ARG A 167 18.79 -6.03 8.51
C ARG A 167 18.39 -7.39 9.08
N LEU A 168 19.00 -8.43 8.53
CA LEU A 168 18.68 -9.82 8.85
C LEU A 168 19.11 -10.20 10.28
N ASP A 169 20.22 -9.65 10.77
CA ASP A 169 20.72 -9.96 12.11
C ASP A 169 20.14 -9.03 13.19
N HIS A 170 20.06 -7.73 12.91
CA HIS A 170 19.81 -6.69 13.90
C HIS A 170 18.85 -5.62 13.40
N GLY A 171 18.07 -5.00 14.30
CA GLY A 171 17.11 -3.95 13.94
C GLY A 171 15.84 -4.45 13.23
N ALA A 172 15.14 -3.53 12.56
CA ALA A 172 13.90 -3.80 11.84
C ALA A 172 14.15 -4.57 10.55
N PHE A 173 13.79 -5.85 10.55
CA PHE A 173 13.99 -6.76 9.42
C PHE A 173 13.01 -6.45 8.29
N GLY A 174 13.53 -6.36 7.07
CA GLY A 174 12.72 -6.28 5.86
C GLY A 174 13.47 -5.69 4.66
N LEU A 175 12.94 -5.97 3.47
CA LEU A 175 13.40 -5.41 2.21
C LEU A 175 12.96 -3.95 2.10
N ARG A 176 13.91 -3.03 2.09
CA ARG A 176 13.66 -1.58 1.96
C ARG A 176 13.57 -1.21 0.49
N MET A 177 12.44 -0.66 0.08
CA MET A 177 12.21 -0.25 -1.30
C MET A 177 11.57 1.11 -1.33
N ASN A 178 12.03 1.95 -2.25
CA ASN A 178 11.27 3.12 -2.63
C ASN A 178 10.26 2.70 -3.71
N ALA A 179 9.03 3.16 -3.58
CA ALA A 179 7.94 2.88 -4.50
C ALA A 179 7.34 4.20 -4.99
N THR A 180 6.63 4.18 -6.11
CA THR A 180 5.88 5.36 -6.55
C THR A 180 4.40 5.03 -6.71
N ALA A 181 3.58 5.88 -6.11
CA ALA A 181 2.15 5.90 -6.29
C ALA A 181 1.78 7.02 -7.26
N TYR A 182 1.46 6.64 -8.49
CA TYR A 182 0.96 7.58 -9.48
C TYR A 182 -0.54 7.75 -9.35
N ARG A 183 -1.03 8.95 -9.69
CA ARG A 183 -2.44 9.21 -9.93
C ARG A 183 -2.63 9.73 -11.34
N THR A 184 -3.50 9.08 -12.12
CA THR A 184 -3.79 9.57 -13.46
C THR A 184 -4.50 10.92 -13.40
N VAL A 185 -4.23 11.82 -14.35
CA VAL A 185 -4.92 13.11 -14.46
C VAL A 185 -5.49 13.28 -15.87
N LEU A 186 -6.74 13.74 -15.93
CA LEU A 186 -7.36 14.23 -17.15
C LEU A 186 -7.29 15.75 -17.14
N ASP A 187 -6.99 16.32 -18.29
CA ASP A 187 -6.90 17.75 -18.47
C ASP A 187 -7.87 18.18 -19.57
N SER A 188 -8.79 19.09 -19.23
CA SER A 188 -9.81 19.62 -20.14
C SER A 188 -9.23 20.37 -21.34
N GLU A 189 -7.97 20.78 -21.29
CA GLU A 189 -7.32 21.55 -22.36
C GLU A 189 -6.45 20.68 -23.27
N THR A 190 -6.32 19.38 -22.98
CA THR A 190 -5.56 18.46 -23.84
C THR A 190 -6.17 18.45 -25.25
N PRO A 191 -5.41 18.79 -26.31
CA PRO A 191 -5.93 18.81 -27.67
C PRO A 191 -6.24 17.39 -28.16
N SER A 192 -7.32 17.22 -28.92
CA SER A 192 -7.61 15.93 -29.56
C SER A 192 -6.66 15.67 -30.72
N THR A 193 -6.21 14.42 -30.85
CA THR A 193 -5.43 13.96 -32.00
C THR A 193 -6.29 13.70 -33.23
N THR A 194 -7.60 13.48 -33.06
CA THR A 194 -8.54 13.14 -34.15
C THR A 194 -9.37 14.34 -34.61
N ASP A 195 -9.65 15.31 -33.74
CA ASP A 195 -10.30 16.59 -34.09
C ASP A 195 -9.59 17.77 -33.41
N PRO A 196 -8.62 18.41 -34.07
CA PRO A 196 -7.87 19.53 -33.51
C PRO A 196 -8.73 20.76 -33.14
N THR A 197 -10.00 20.81 -33.53
CA THR A 197 -10.90 21.93 -33.24
C THR A 197 -11.63 21.81 -31.90
N ALA A 198 -11.48 20.69 -31.20
CA ALA A 198 -12.08 20.42 -29.91
C ALA A 198 -11.06 19.77 -28.93
N PRO A 199 -11.21 19.99 -27.61
CA PRO A 199 -10.41 19.25 -26.64
C PRO A 199 -10.71 17.76 -26.66
N ASN A 200 -9.70 16.97 -26.31
CA ASN A 200 -9.75 15.52 -26.37
C ASN A 200 -10.87 14.91 -25.52
N LEU A 201 -11.11 15.43 -24.31
CA LEU A 201 -12.19 14.94 -23.45
C LEU A 201 -13.59 15.15 -24.05
N VAL A 202 -13.79 16.23 -24.81
CA VAL A 202 -15.05 16.47 -25.53
C VAL A 202 -15.22 15.41 -26.61
N VAL A 203 -14.19 15.20 -27.44
CA VAL A 203 -14.24 14.23 -28.54
C VAL A 203 -14.51 12.82 -28.01
N LEU A 204 -13.80 12.40 -26.95
CA LEU A 204 -14.00 11.09 -26.33
C LEU A 204 -15.41 10.93 -25.73
N HIS A 205 -15.98 12.01 -25.20
CA HIS A 205 -17.35 12.00 -24.69
C HIS A 205 -18.39 11.90 -25.80
N GLU A 206 -18.26 12.71 -26.86
CA GLU A 206 -19.17 12.70 -28.01
C GLU A 206 -19.17 11.35 -28.75
N THR A 207 -18.04 10.67 -28.83
CA THR A 207 -17.96 9.32 -29.44
C THR A 207 -18.46 8.21 -28.52
N GLY A 208 -18.84 8.52 -27.27
CA GLY A 208 -19.25 7.54 -26.26
C GLY A 208 -18.10 6.67 -25.74
N ALA A 209 -16.84 7.04 -26.00
CA ALA A 209 -15.68 6.30 -25.50
C ALA A 209 -15.50 6.48 -23.99
N ILE A 210 -15.89 7.65 -23.47
CA ILE A 210 -15.98 7.93 -22.03
C ILE A 210 -17.30 8.63 -21.70
N ASN A 211 -17.74 8.52 -20.45
CA ASN A 211 -18.77 9.39 -19.91
C ASN A 211 -18.13 10.46 -19.02
N LEU A 212 -17.91 11.66 -19.56
CA LEU A 212 -17.24 12.74 -18.83
C LEU A 212 -18.08 13.24 -17.64
N ARG A 213 -19.42 13.21 -17.73
CA ARG A 213 -20.30 13.54 -16.60
C ARG A 213 -20.08 12.58 -15.44
N ALA A 214 -19.98 11.29 -15.73
CA ALA A 214 -19.67 10.28 -14.72
C ALA A 214 -18.28 10.46 -14.11
N LEU A 215 -17.25 10.68 -14.95
CA LEU A 215 -15.87 10.91 -14.49
C LEU A 215 -15.72 12.18 -13.65
N CYS A 216 -16.53 13.20 -13.91
CA CYS A 216 -16.57 14.43 -13.10
C CYS A 216 -17.42 14.29 -11.83
N GLY A 217 -18.12 13.16 -11.64
CA GLY A 217 -18.96 12.89 -10.47
C GLY A 217 -20.36 13.51 -10.51
N PHE A 218 -20.86 13.89 -11.70
CA PHE A 218 -22.24 14.37 -11.88
C PHE A 218 -23.21 13.26 -12.25
N GLU A 219 -22.71 12.18 -12.85
CA GLU A 219 -23.48 10.97 -13.12
C GLU A 219 -22.91 9.77 -12.35
N PHE A 220 -23.81 8.85 -11.98
CA PHE A 220 -23.46 7.66 -11.23
C PHE A 220 -24.28 6.50 -11.78
N ASP A 221 -23.67 5.78 -12.71
CA ASP A 221 -24.16 4.54 -13.32
C ASP A 221 -23.92 3.32 -12.41
N GLU A 222 -22.96 3.42 -11.49
CA GLU A 222 -22.56 2.33 -10.62
C GLU A 222 -23.36 2.29 -9.29
N GLY A 223 -23.67 1.08 -8.81
CA GLY A 223 -24.38 0.87 -7.54
C GLY A 223 -23.62 1.41 -6.32
N PHE A 224 -24.33 1.53 -5.19
CA PHE A 224 -23.83 2.16 -3.96
C PHE A 224 -22.41 1.73 -3.52
N TRP A 225 -22.14 0.42 -3.52
CA TRP A 225 -20.84 -0.17 -3.12
C TRP A 225 -19.69 0.02 -4.11
N ASN A 226 -19.98 0.61 -5.27
CA ASN A 226 -19.04 0.89 -6.34
C ASN A 226 -18.76 2.39 -6.50
N ARG A 227 -19.29 3.25 -5.62
CA ARG A 227 -19.13 4.69 -5.78
C ARG A 227 -17.66 5.10 -5.74
N LYS A 228 -17.28 5.91 -6.74
CA LYS A 228 -15.97 6.50 -6.94
C LYS A 228 -15.90 7.85 -6.22
N SER A 229 -14.73 8.21 -5.69
CA SER A 229 -14.50 9.54 -5.09
C SER A 229 -13.69 10.42 -6.04
N TYR A 230 -14.17 10.52 -7.29
CA TYR A 230 -13.56 11.39 -8.29
C TYR A 230 -13.45 12.83 -7.78
N LYS A 231 -12.40 13.51 -8.24
CA LYS A 231 -12.13 14.89 -7.88
C LYS A 231 -11.96 15.73 -9.14
N THR A 232 -12.82 16.73 -9.29
CA THR A 232 -12.76 17.68 -10.40
C THR A 232 -12.38 19.05 -9.84
N LEU A 233 -11.38 19.69 -10.42
CA LEU A 233 -10.82 20.96 -9.95
C LEU A 233 -10.71 21.95 -11.10
N LYS A 234 -11.26 23.16 -10.93
CA LYS A 234 -10.96 24.29 -11.82
C LYS A 234 -9.48 24.63 -11.75
N LYS A 235 -8.87 24.94 -12.89
CA LYS A 235 -7.47 25.38 -12.99
C LYS A 235 -7.26 26.85 -12.62
N GLU A 236 -8.33 27.65 -12.62
CA GLU A 236 -8.23 29.07 -12.30
C GLU A 236 -7.83 29.29 -10.83
N ILE A 237 -6.92 30.25 -10.62
CA ILE A 237 -6.44 30.64 -9.29
C ILE A 237 -7.57 31.34 -8.54
N VAL A 238 -8.19 30.65 -7.59
CA VAL A 238 -8.99 31.33 -6.57
C VAL A 238 -8.02 31.84 -5.50
N VAL A 239 -7.88 33.15 -5.44
CA VAL A 239 -7.15 33.86 -4.37
C VAL A 239 -7.94 33.68 -3.07
N GLY A 240 -7.76 32.53 -2.40
CA GLY A 240 -8.38 32.16 -1.13
C GLY A 240 -7.33 32.06 -0.03
N GLY A 241 -7.60 32.67 1.12
CA GLY A 241 -6.63 33.02 2.17
C GLY A 241 -5.78 31.89 2.74
N GLY A 242 -4.62 32.30 3.26
CA GLY A 242 -3.53 31.44 3.71
C GLY A 242 -3.95 30.39 4.74
N GLY A 243 -3.99 29.16 4.27
CA GLY A 243 -4.03 27.93 5.06
C GLY A 243 -3.73 26.81 4.09
N GLY A 244 -2.59 26.13 4.25
CA GLY A 244 -2.06 25.14 3.30
C GLY A 244 -2.86 23.84 3.17
N GLY A 245 -4.20 23.92 3.18
CA GLY A 245 -5.10 22.83 2.84
C GLY A 245 -5.49 22.87 1.37
N GLU A 246 -5.76 21.69 0.81
CA GLU A 246 -6.27 21.53 -0.55
C GLU A 246 -7.61 22.27 -0.69
N PHE A 247 -7.64 23.40 -1.42
CA PHE A 247 -8.89 24.11 -1.70
C PHE A 247 -9.68 23.32 -2.75
N ASP A 248 -10.79 22.70 -2.33
CA ASP A 248 -11.77 22.13 -3.26
C ASP A 248 -12.41 23.29 -4.04
N ASN A 249 -11.92 23.55 -5.26
CA ASN A 249 -12.50 24.48 -6.24
C ASN A 249 -13.20 23.69 -7.36
N PRO A 250 -14.32 22.99 -7.08
CA PRO A 250 -14.98 22.14 -8.06
C PRO A 250 -15.64 22.95 -9.16
N ILE A 251 -15.78 22.35 -10.35
CA ILE A 251 -16.72 22.84 -11.36
C ILE A 251 -18.17 22.54 -10.94
N SER A 252 -19.13 23.35 -11.38
CA SER A 252 -20.55 23.01 -11.29
C SER A 252 -20.97 22.09 -12.45
N GLU A 253 -22.17 21.51 -12.35
CA GLU A 253 -22.76 20.77 -13.47
C GLU A 253 -23.00 21.71 -14.67
N ASP A 254 -23.50 22.93 -14.43
CA ASP A 254 -23.67 23.96 -15.46
C ASP A 254 -22.34 24.35 -16.16
N ASP A 255 -21.23 24.40 -15.41
CA ASP A 255 -19.90 24.65 -15.96
C ASP A 255 -19.51 23.52 -16.93
N LEU A 256 -19.75 22.26 -16.54
CA LEU A 256 -19.48 21.10 -17.40
C LEU A 256 -20.40 21.08 -18.62
N ASP A 257 -21.67 21.42 -18.46
CA ASP A 257 -22.65 21.50 -19.55
C ASP A 257 -22.27 22.58 -20.56
N THR A 258 -21.84 23.73 -20.06
CA THR A 258 -21.31 24.83 -20.89
C THR A 258 -20.06 24.37 -21.63
N TYR A 259 -19.14 23.69 -20.96
CA TYR A 259 -17.94 23.13 -21.56
C TYR A 259 -18.28 22.10 -22.67
N LEU A 260 -19.17 21.16 -22.41
CA LEU A 260 -19.56 20.14 -23.38
C LEU A 260 -20.33 20.75 -24.58
N SER A 261 -21.33 21.58 -24.32
CA SER A 261 -22.18 22.18 -25.37
C SER A 261 -21.43 23.18 -26.27
N SER A 262 -20.40 23.85 -25.73
CA SER A 262 -19.53 24.74 -26.49
C SER A 262 -18.35 24.03 -27.18
N ARG A 263 -18.27 22.69 -27.08
CA ARG A 263 -17.13 21.88 -27.51
C ARG A 263 -15.80 22.38 -26.92
N GLY A 264 -15.81 22.73 -25.64
CA GLY A 264 -14.65 23.18 -24.87
C GLY A 264 -14.22 24.63 -25.13
N ARG A 265 -15.03 25.44 -25.83
CA ARG A 265 -14.74 26.85 -26.11
C ARG A 265 -15.15 27.80 -24.99
N GLN A 266 -16.07 27.36 -24.14
CA GLN A 266 -16.61 28.11 -23.01
C GLN A 266 -16.57 27.24 -21.75
N GLY A 267 -16.78 27.86 -20.59
CA GLY A 267 -16.64 27.21 -19.29
C GLY A 267 -15.19 27.29 -18.76
N PRO A 268 -15.00 27.04 -17.45
CA PRO A 268 -13.68 27.11 -16.84
C PRO A 268 -12.83 25.89 -17.25
N PRO A 269 -11.51 26.04 -17.46
CA PRO A 269 -10.61 24.91 -17.61
C PRO A 269 -10.50 24.13 -16.30
N PHE A 270 -10.41 22.81 -16.38
CA PHE A 270 -10.40 21.93 -15.21
C PHE A 270 -9.51 20.69 -15.41
N ILE A 271 -9.17 20.07 -14.29
CA ILE A 271 -8.59 18.73 -14.24
C ILE A 271 -9.53 17.77 -13.55
N VAL A 272 -9.50 16.50 -13.96
CA VAL A 272 -10.21 15.41 -13.29
C VAL A 272 -9.17 14.43 -12.76
N LEU A 273 -9.38 13.99 -11.52
CA LEU A 273 -8.55 13.03 -10.81
C LEU A 273 -9.42 11.85 -10.38
N PRO A 274 -8.90 10.61 -10.44
CA PRO A 274 -9.65 9.42 -10.07
C PRO A 274 -9.93 9.33 -8.57
N MET A 275 -9.19 10.10 -7.76
CA MET A 275 -9.32 10.13 -6.30
C MET A 275 -8.71 11.41 -5.71
N ARG A 276 -9.13 11.75 -4.49
CA ARG A 276 -8.56 12.84 -3.68
C ARG A 276 -7.16 12.50 -3.13
N ASP A 277 -6.36 13.50 -2.77
CA ASP A 277 -5.02 13.32 -2.19
C ASP A 277 -5.07 12.42 -0.95
N GLY A 278 -5.89 12.78 0.04
CA GLY A 278 -6.02 11.99 1.26
C GLY A 278 -6.53 10.55 1.05
N ALA A 279 -7.21 10.27 -0.08
CA ALA A 279 -7.65 8.93 -0.43
C ALA A 279 -6.51 8.09 -1.04
N LEU A 280 -5.58 8.73 -1.77
CA LEU A 280 -4.34 8.10 -2.22
C LEU A 280 -3.42 7.85 -1.02
N ASP A 281 -3.24 8.85 -0.15
CA ASP A 281 -2.42 8.76 1.06
C ASP A 281 -2.86 7.63 1.99
N GLU A 282 -4.17 7.51 2.24
CA GLU A 282 -4.73 6.42 3.05
C GLU A 282 -4.40 5.04 2.46
N ARG A 283 -4.45 4.93 1.14
CA ARG A 283 -4.17 3.68 0.42
C ARG A 283 -2.71 3.28 0.43
N VAL A 284 -1.81 4.22 0.14
CA VAL A 284 -0.37 3.94 0.15
C VAL A 284 0.12 3.70 1.58
N SER A 285 -0.36 4.46 2.56
CA SER A 285 -0.04 4.24 3.98
C SER A 285 -0.54 2.87 4.47
N THR A 286 -1.71 2.42 4.02
CA THR A 286 -2.19 1.05 4.28
C THR A 286 -1.26 0.02 3.65
N ALA A 287 -0.75 0.27 2.43
CA ALA A 287 0.19 -0.63 1.78
C ALA A 287 1.57 -0.66 2.46
N GLU A 288 2.07 0.46 2.97
CA GLU A 288 3.29 0.53 3.77
C GLU A 288 3.14 -0.23 5.09
N GLU A 289 2.00 -0.06 5.78
CA GLU A 289 1.71 -0.77 7.02
C GLU A 289 1.64 -2.28 6.77
N LYS A 290 0.82 -2.69 5.81
CA LYS A 290 0.54 -4.11 5.54
C LYS A 290 1.68 -4.82 4.82
N GLY A 291 2.50 -4.10 4.04
CA GLY A 291 3.72 -4.63 3.44
C GLY A 291 4.72 -5.13 4.47
N ARG A 292 4.76 -4.54 5.67
CA ARG A 292 5.65 -4.99 6.76
C ARG A 292 5.31 -6.38 7.28
N GLU A 293 4.06 -6.80 7.16
CA GLU A 293 3.66 -8.18 7.50
C GLU A 293 4.33 -9.21 6.56
N LEU A 294 4.74 -8.79 5.35
CA LEU A 294 5.53 -9.57 4.40
C LEU A 294 7.05 -9.33 4.54
N GLY A 295 7.49 -8.48 5.46
CA GLY A 295 8.87 -8.02 5.53
C GLY A 295 9.26 -7.05 4.41
N LEU A 296 8.29 -6.28 3.87
CA LEU A 296 8.52 -5.25 2.87
C LEU A 296 8.39 -3.88 3.53
N MET A 297 9.50 -3.14 3.58
CA MET A 297 9.57 -1.79 4.15
C MET A 297 9.53 -0.78 3.01
N MET A 298 8.33 -0.56 2.48
CA MET A 298 8.09 0.38 1.38
C MET A 298 7.95 1.81 1.91
N SER A 299 8.44 2.76 1.12
CA SER A 299 8.10 4.19 1.18
C SER A 299 7.52 4.61 -0.17
N PHE A 300 6.44 5.39 -0.18
CA PHE A 300 5.86 5.86 -1.44
C PHE A 300 6.14 7.34 -1.71
N ASP A 301 6.78 7.61 -2.84
CA ASP A 301 6.67 8.89 -3.52
C ASP A 301 5.32 8.98 -4.23
N THR A 302 4.73 10.17 -4.31
CA THR A 302 3.47 10.40 -5.05
C THR A 302 3.69 11.31 -6.24
N ASP A 303 3.08 10.98 -7.38
CA ASP A 303 3.18 11.78 -8.59
C ASP A 303 1.91 11.67 -9.46
N ARG A 304 1.81 12.50 -10.51
CA ARG A 304 0.67 12.54 -11.43
C ARG A 304 1.09 12.18 -12.85
N VAL A 305 0.28 11.36 -13.51
CA VAL A 305 0.53 10.93 -14.90
C VAL A 305 -0.63 11.37 -15.80
N PRO A 306 -0.41 12.20 -16.83
CA PRO A 306 -1.48 12.60 -17.73
C PRO A 306 -1.92 11.42 -18.61
N VAL A 307 -3.23 11.24 -18.75
CA VAL A 307 -3.82 10.23 -19.63
C VAL A 307 -4.82 10.88 -20.60
N ASP A 308 -4.77 10.42 -21.84
CA ASP A 308 -5.43 11.05 -22.99
C ASP A 308 -6.14 10.03 -23.91
N SER A 309 -5.84 8.74 -23.82
CA SER A 309 -6.52 7.72 -24.62
C SER A 309 -7.65 7.07 -23.82
N ALA A 310 -8.75 6.71 -24.49
CA ALA A 310 -9.87 6.03 -23.84
C ALA A 310 -9.44 4.77 -23.07
N GLY A 311 -8.53 3.97 -23.64
CA GLY A 311 -8.01 2.75 -23.01
C GLY A 311 -7.11 3.00 -21.79
N HIS A 312 -6.56 4.20 -21.62
CA HIS A 312 -5.83 4.59 -20.41
C HIS A 312 -6.74 5.17 -19.34
N ILE A 313 -7.90 5.72 -19.73
CA ILE A 313 -8.93 6.25 -18.82
C ILE A 313 -9.79 5.12 -18.26
N VAL A 314 -10.27 4.24 -19.15
CA VAL A 314 -11.08 3.07 -18.85
C VAL A 314 -10.26 1.83 -19.21
N GLN A 315 -9.59 1.25 -18.22
CA GLN A 315 -8.73 0.10 -18.47
C GLN A 315 -9.52 -1.18 -18.70
N HIS A 316 -8.95 -2.07 -19.49
CA HIS A 316 -9.52 -3.38 -19.77
C HIS A 316 -9.49 -4.26 -18.53
N GLY A 317 -10.65 -4.80 -18.16
CA GLY A 317 -10.81 -5.80 -17.09
C GLY A 317 -10.86 -7.22 -17.62
N PHE A 318 -11.14 -8.21 -16.76
CA PHE A 318 -11.17 -9.63 -17.15
C PHE A 318 -12.38 -10.02 -18.01
N ASP A 319 -13.30 -9.09 -18.27
CA ASP A 319 -14.29 -9.20 -19.34
C ASP A 319 -13.67 -9.12 -20.74
N THR A 320 -12.39 -8.74 -20.83
CA THR A 320 -11.59 -8.70 -22.06
C THR A 320 -10.43 -9.70 -22.01
N ALA A 321 -10.09 -10.28 -23.16
CA ALA A 321 -8.99 -11.26 -23.24
C ALA A 321 -7.60 -10.62 -23.12
N ASP A 322 -7.48 -9.31 -23.33
CA ASP A 322 -6.19 -8.60 -23.43
C ASP A 322 -5.86 -7.73 -22.21
N ALA A 323 -6.64 -7.80 -21.11
CA ALA A 323 -6.49 -7.01 -19.89
C ALA A 323 -5.04 -6.85 -19.40
N ASN A 324 -4.33 -7.97 -19.22
CA ASN A 324 -2.93 -7.95 -18.75
C ASN A 324 -1.99 -7.28 -19.76
N SER A 325 -2.21 -7.51 -21.06
CA SER A 325 -1.39 -6.87 -22.11
C SER A 325 -1.70 -5.38 -22.25
N ALA A 326 -2.94 -4.96 -22.00
CA ALA A 326 -3.35 -3.57 -22.00
C ALA A 326 -2.77 -2.82 -20.79
N LEU A 327 -2.76 -3.45 -19.61
CA LEU A 327 -2.08 -2.94 -18.42
C LEU A 327 -0.57 -2.77 -18.67
N ALA A 328 0.09 -3.79 -19.23
CA ALA A 328 1.52 -3.72 -19.51
C ALA A 328 1.86 -2.58 -20.48
N ARG A 329 1.06 -2.41 -21.56
CA ARG A 329 1.18 -1.28 -22.49
C ARG A 329 0.98 0.06 -21.79
N PHE A 330 -0.03 0.19 -20.95
CA PHE A 330 -0.27 1.40 -20.16
C PHE A 330 0.93 1.77 -19.26
N LEU A 331 1.50 0.78 -18.56
CA LEU A 331 2.67 0.97 -17.71
C LEU A 331 3.91 1.41 -18.51
N ILE A 332 4.09 0.88 -19.71
CA ILE A 332 5.20 1.30 -20.60
C ILE A 332 4.94 2.73 -21.12
N ASP A 333 3.78 2.96 -21.73
CA ASP A 333 3.48 4.17 -22.49
C ASP A 333 3.29 5.42 -21.60
N LYS A 334 2.73 5.25 -20.40
CA LYS A 334 2.35 6.38 -19.52
C LYS A 334 3.19 6.48 -18.26
N VAL A 335 3.64 5.35 -17.71
CA VAL A 335 4.46 5.34 -16.49
C VAL A 335 5.95 5.26 -16.80
N GLY A 336 6.35 4.91 -18.04
CA GLY A 336 7.75 4.79 -18.43
C GLY A 336 8.40 3.51 -17.92
N ARG A 337 7.61 2.45 -17.70
CA ARG A 337 8.16 1.12 -17.38
C ARG A 337 8.83 0.53 -18.62
N ILE A 338 9.86 -0.27 -18.39
CA ILE A 338 10.67 -0.86 -19.44
C ILE A 338 10.02 -2.18 -19.89
N ASP A 339 9.95 -2.37 -21.20
CA ASP A 339 9.57 -3.63 -21.82
C ASP A 339 10.77 -4.60 -21.77
N LYS A 340 10.63 -5.70 -21.05
CA LYS A 340 11.67 -6.72 -20.90
C LYS A 340 12.03 -7.43 -22.19
N THR A 341 11.18 -7.36 -23.21
CA THR A 341 11.49 -7.88 -24.55
C THR A 341 12.43 -6.95 -25.33
N VAL A 342 12.53 -5.69 -24.91
CA VAL A 342 13.42 -4.67 -25.48
C VAL A 342 14.70 -4.52 -24.64
N ASP A 343 14.55 -4.36 -23.32
CA ASP A 343 15.65 -4.21 -22.37
C ASP A 343 15.36 -4.99 -21.09
N ARG A 344 15.77 -6.26 -21.09
CA ARG A 344 15.59 -7.17 -19.97
C ARG A 344 16.31 -6.69 -18.69
N PRO A 345 17.61 -6.33 -18.71
CA PRO A 345 18.28 -5.79 -17.54
C PRO A 345 17.61 -4.54 -16.96
N GLY A 346 17.14 -3.62 -17.82
CA GLY A 346 16.41 -2.43 -17.37
C GLY A 346 15.08 -2.76 -16.70
N ALA A 347 14.32 -3.72 -17.25
CA ALA A 347 13.08 -4.19 -16.63
C ALA A 347 13.32 -4.92 -15.29
N ASP A 348 14.41 -5.70 -15.19
CA ASP A 348 14.80 -6.36 -13.93
C ASP A 348 15.22 -5.33 -12.88
N HIS A 349 15.98 -4.30 -13.25
CA HIS A 349 16.34 -3.18 -12.35
C HIS A 349 15.11 -2.43 -11.84
N GLN A 350 14.06 -2.32 -12.68
CA GLN A 350 12.80 -1.71 -12.29
C GLN A 350 12.02 -2.52 -11.25
N LEU A 351 12.37 -3.78 -10.97
CA LEU A 351 11.77 -4.55 -9.88
C LEU A 351 12.03 -3.91 -8.50
N CYS A 352 13.17 -3.23 -8.34
CA CYS A 352 13.57 -2.58 -7.09
C CYS A 352 12.69 -1.37 -6.73
N HIS A 353 11.91 -0.88 -7.71
CA HIS A 353 11.07 0.31 -7.57
C HIS A 353 9.63 -0.02 -7.97
N PRO A 354 8.84 -0.61 -7.05
CA PRO A 354 7.44 -0.96 -7.30
C PRO A 354 6.62 0.28 -7.66
N VAL A 355 5.66 0.12 -8.57
CA VAL A 355 4.74 1.19 -8.95
C VAL A 355 3.29 0.75 -8.78
N VAL A 356 2.48 1.63 -8.20
CA VAL A 356 1.02 1.51 -8.16
C VAL A 356 0.40 2.74 -8.79
N VAL A 357 -0.66 2.57 -9.57
CA VAL A 357 -1.28 3.66 -10.32
C VAL A 357 -2.76 3.72 -10.03
N GLY A 358 -3.20 4.82 -9.43
CA GLY A 358 -4.61 5.14 -9.27
C GLY A 358 -5.22 5.56 -10.61
N ILE A 359 -6.17 4.78 -11.11
CA ILE A 359 -6.88 4.99 -12.38
C ILE A 359 -8.38 5.26 -12.14
N PHE A 360 -9.12 5.66 -13.17
CA PHE A 360 -10.54 5.98 -13.04
C PHE A 360 -11.42 4.74 -12.88
N ARG A 361 -11.35 3.80 -13.84
CA ARG A 361 -12.18 2.59 -13.83
C ARG A 361 -11.63 1.47 -14.71
N TYR A 362 -12.21 0.29 -14.54
CA TYR A 362 -12.09 -0.84 -15.46
C TYR A 362 -13.36 -0.97 -16.32
N THR A 363 -13.30 -1.78 -17.39
CA THR A 363 -14.47 -2.16 -18.19
C THR A 363 -15.43 -3.10 -17.42
N ASP A 364 -14.91 -3.85 -16.45
CA ASP A 364 -15.69 -4.69 -15.54
C ASP A 364 -15.68 -4.17 -14.08
N THR A 365 -16.07 -5.05 -13.16
CA THR A 365 -16.13 -4.76 -11.72
C THR A 365 -14.80 -4.92 -10.99
N LEU A 366 -13.67 -5.07 -11.69
CA LEU A 366 -12.35 -5.14 -11.05
C LEU A 366 -12.06 -3.89 -10.23
N ARG A 367 -11.19 -4.05 -9.24
CA ARG A 367 -10.73 -2.96 -8.38
C ARG A 367 -9.23 -2.72 -8.48
N GLY A 368 -8.49 -3.74 -8.89
CA GLY A 368 -7.08 -3.66 -9.18
C GLY A 368 -6.69 -4.69 -10.23
N LEU A 369 -5.52 -4.49 -10.79
CA LEU A 369 -4.89 -5.41 -11.71
C LEU A 369 -3.37 -5.25 -11.59
N THR A 370 -2.66 -6.36 -11.73
CA THR A 370 -1.20 -6.39 -11.58
C THR A 370 -0.53 -7.02 -12.79
N ALA A 371 0.52 -6.37 -13.28
CA ALA A 371 1.49 -6.96 -14.18
C ALA A 371 2.69 -7.40 -13.34
N THR A 372 2.89 -8.72 -13.24
CA THR A 372 4.09 -9.29 -12.61
C THR A 372 5.12 -9.58 -13.69
N LEU A 373 6.40 -9.22 -13.48
CA LEU A 373 7.44 -9.43 -14.50
C LEU A 373 7.66 -10.93 -14.75
N GLU A 374 7.85 -11.69 -13.66
CA GLU A 374 8.11 -13.12 -13.68
C GLU A 374 6.90 -13.95 -13.30
N ARG A 375 6.88 -15.19 -13.80
CA ARG A 375 5.81 -16.15 -13.51
C ARG A 375 5.72 -16.39 -12.01
N THR A 376 4.50 -16.39 -11.48
CA THR A 376 4.24 -16.64 -10.06
C THR A 376 3.96 -18.13 -9.78
N ALA A 377 4.01 -18.52 -8.51
CA ALA A 377 3.77 -19.91 -8.10
C ALA A 377 2.33 -20.39 -8.39
N CYS A 378 1.35 -19.49 -8.49
CA CYS A 378 -0.03 -19.82 -8.92
C CYS A 378 -0.19 -19.95 -10.44
N GLY A 379 0.92 -19.89 -11.20
CA GLY A 379 0.86 -20.01 -12.65
C GLY A 379 0.35 -18.76 -13.35
N LEU A 380 0.33 -17.59 -12.69
CA LEU A 380 0.11 -16.33 -13.40
C LEU A 380 1.29 -16.13 -14.36
N PRO A 381 1.02 -15.88 -15.65
CA PRO A 381 2.08 -15.67 -16.62
C PRO A 381 2.87 -14.41 -16.28
N GLY A 382 4.18 -14.45 -16.48
CA GLY A 382 5.00 -13.25 -16.45
C GLY A 382 4.60 -12.31 -17.58
N ASN A 383 4.57 -11.02 -17.31
CA ASN A 383 4.28 -9.96 -18.27
C ASN A 383 5.56 -9.34 -18.81
N ILE A 384 5.41 -8.49 -19.83
CA ILE A 384 6.54 -7.78 -20.44
C ILE A 384 7.09 -6.65 -19.56
N THR A 385 6.36 -6.25 -18.52
CA THR A 385 6.78 -5.24 -17.55
C THR A 385 6.15 -5.53 -16.19
N SER A 386 6.43 -4.70 -15.17
CA SER A 386 5.87 -4.82 -13.84
C SER A 386 5.25 -3.54 -13.29
N GLY A 387 4.19 -3.71 -12.49
CA GLY A 387 3.46 -2.63 -11.84
C GLY A 387 2.01 -3.02 -11.57
N ALA A 388 1.30 -2.17 -10.84
CA ALA A 388 -0.11 -2.41 -10.51
C ALA A 388 -0.96 -1.16 -10.76
N THR A 389 -2.24 -1.38 -11.05
CA THR A 389 -3.26 -0.33 -11.15
C THR A 389 -4.38 -0.61 -10.16
N PHE A 390 -5.00 0.44 -9.64
CA PHE A 390 -6.14 0.33 -8.74
C PHE A 390 -7.10 1.50 -8.90
N ILE A 391 -8.31 1.34 -8.40
CA ILE A 391 -9.33 2.40 -8.42
C ILE A 391 -9.77 2.77 -6.99
N ASP A 392 -10.14 4.03 -6.81
CA ASP A 392 -10.75 4.48 -5.56
C ASP A 392 -12.24 4.17 -5.54
N ASN A 393 -12.65 3.47 -4.50
CA ASN A 393 -14.03 3.09 -4.27
C ASN A 393 -14.37 3.19 -2.78
N ARG A 394 -15.65 3.46 -2.48
CA ARG A 394 -16.21 3.42 -1.13
C ARG A 394 -16.88 2.07 -0.80
N PRO A 395 -16.91 1.66 0.48
CA PRO A 395 -16.32 2.32 1.65
C PRO A 395 -14.80 2.09 1.76
N ASN A 396 -14.07 3.09 2.26
CA ASN A 396 -12.61 3.04 2.39
C ASN A 396 -12.16 1.93 3.33
N GLN A 397 -12.95 1.61 4.37
CA GLN A 397 -12.64 0.56 5.35
C GLN A 397 -12.43 -0.82 4.71
N ILE A 398 -13.01 -1.04 3.52
CA ILE A 398 -12.88 -2.30 2.76
C ILE A 398 -11.85 -2.13 1.64
N TRP A 399 -11.95 -1.04 0.86
CA TRP A 399 -11.18 -0.92 -0.38
C TRP A 399 -9.80 -0.28 -0.22
N LYS A 400 -9.42 0.18 0.99
CA LYS A 400 -8.06 0.67 1.26
C LYS A 400 -6.97 -0.39 1.06
N TYR A 401 -7.33 -1.68 1.09
CA TYR A 401 -6.40 -2.80 0.93
C TYR A 401 -6.11 -3.19 -0.53
N VAL A 402 -6.80 -2.59 -1.51
CA VAL A 402 -6.61 -2.97 -2.92
C VAL A 402 -5.16 -2.76 -3.39
N PRO A 403 -4.48 -1.63 -3.14
CA PRO A 403 -3.11 -1.45 -3.61
C PRO A 403 -2.13 -2.48 -3.04
N ILE A 404 -2.28 -2.85 -1.76
CA ILE A 404 -1.41 -3.87 -1.16
C ILE A 404 -1.75 -5.28 -1.62
N HIS A 405 -3.01 -5.55 -1.96
CA HIS A 405 -3.39 -6.79 -2.63
C HIS A 405 -2.69 -6.93 -4.00
N GLU A 406 -2.75 -5.88 -4.81
CA GLU A 406 -2.09 -5.85 -6.11
C GLU A 406 -0.56 -5.92 -5.98
N LEU A 407 0.03 -5.21 -5.01
CA LEU A 407 1.46 -5.38 -4.69
C LEU A 407 1.77 -6.80 -4.20
N GLY A 408 0.85 -7.48 -3.51
CA GLY A 408 0.99 -8.90 -3.21
C GLY A 408 1.19 -9.73 -4.48
N HIS A 409 0.38 -9.52 -5.51
CA HIS A 409 0.59 -10.16 -6.82
C HIS A 409 1.90 -9.74 -7.50
N TYR A 410 2.35 -8.50 -7.31
CA TYR A 410 3.64 -8.01 -7.78
C TYR A 410 4.80 -8.80 -7.15
N PHE A 411 4.67 -9.15 -5.87
CA PHE A 411 5.61 -10.00 -5.13
C PHE A 411 5.28 -11.50 -5.23
N GLY A 412 4.52 -11.91 -6.25
CA GLY A 412 4.30 -13.32 -6.55
C GLY A 412 3.26 -14.03 -5.70
N LEU A 413 2.51 -13.31 -4.87
CA LEU A 413 1.43 -13.89 -4.07
C LEU A 413 0.23 -14.26 -4.94
N CYS A 414 -0.52 -15.22 -4.41
CA CYS A 414 -1.67 -15.82 -5.06
C CYS A 414 -2.90 -15.59 -4.20
N HIS A 415 -4.08 -15.66 -4.82
CA HIS A 415 -5.30 -15.49 -4.04
C HIS A 415 -5.46 -16.60 -3.00
N THR A 416 -5.98 -16.24 -1.83
CA THR A 416 -6.28 -17.18 -0.74
C THR A 416 -7.75 -17.14 -0.31
N ASP A 417 -8.20 -18.17 0.40
CA ASP A 417 -9.51 -18.17 1.04
C ASP A 417 -9.57 -17.26 2.28
N GLY A 418 -10.77 -16.76 2.58
CA GLY A 418 -11.08 -16.01 3.80
C GLY A 418 -10.99 -14.49 3.66
N VAL A 419 -12.10 -13.79 3.91
CA VAL A 419 -12.22 -12.31 3.81
C VAL A 419 -11.31 -11.54 4.78
N ASN A 420 -10.74 -12.23 5.78
CA ASN A 420 -9.75 -11.69 6.70
C ASN A 420 -8.32 -11.67 6.13
N ARG A 421 -8.14 -12.09 4.88
CA ARG A 421 -6.85 -12.14 4.19
C ARG A 421 -6.76 -11.05 3.14
N ILE A 422 -5.60 -10.42 3.03
CA ILE A 422 -5.40 -9.37 2.03
C ILE A 422 -5.50 -9.96 0.63
N MET A 423 -4.90 -11.13 0.36
CA MET A 423 -4.97 -11.81 -0.94
C MET A 423 -6.32 -12.48 -1.23
N TYR A 424 -7.37 -12.15 -0.49
CA TYR A 424 -8.68 -12.73 -0.73
C TYR A 424 -9.35 -12.18 -2.01
N SER A 425 -9.97 -13.06 -2.78
CA SER A 425 -10.76 -12.69 -3.96
C SER A 425 -12.06 -13.50 -4.03
N SER A 426 -13.19 -12.79 -4.06
CA SER A 426 -14.52 -13.40 -4.16
C SER A 426 -14.78 -14.11 -5.50
N ARG A 427 -13.94 -13.88 -6.52
CA ARG A 427 -14.05 -14.53 -7.83
C ARG A 427 -13.48 -15.96 -7.84
N GLN A 428 -12.47 -16.22 -7.02
CA GLN A 428 -11.72 -17.48 -7.07
C GLN A 428 -11.91 -18.32 -5.80
N ASN A 429 -12.28 -17.69 -4.69
CA ASN A 429 -12.19 -18.29 -3.37
C ASN A 429 -13.48 -18.16 -2.56
N SER A 430 -13.61 -19.03 -1.57
CA SER A 430 -14.78 -19.08 -0.68
C SER A 430 -14.75 -17.92 0.32
N TRP A 431 -15.91 -17.28 0.52
CA TRP A 431 -16.10 -16.29 1.58
C TRP A 431 -15.93 -16.90 2.98
N TRP A 432 -16.16 -18.20 3.10
CA TRP A 432 -16.14 -18.94 4.36
C TRP A 432 -14.83 -19.71 4.55
N SER A 433 -14.20 -19.48 5.69
CA SER A 433 -13.14 -20.28 6.29
C SER A 433 -13.57 -20.57 7.74
N TRP A 434 -13.32 -21.77 8.23
CA TRP A 434 -13.74 -22.24 9.57
C TRP A 434 -13.02 -21.50 10.72
N TRP A 435 -12.05 -20.64 10.41
CA TRP A 435 -11.29 -19.79 11.34
C TRP A 435 -11.72 -18.32 11.39
N LEU A 436 -12.75 -17.93 10.63
CA LEU A 436 -13.12 -16.53 10.44
C LEU A 436 -13.48 -15.78 11.72
N VAL A 437 -14.10 -16.45 12.70
CA VAL A 437 -14.55 -15.81 13.94
C VAL A 437 -13.38 -15.52 14.90
N PRO A 438 -12.47 -16.47 15.19
CA PRO A 438 -11.25 -16.18 15.94
C PRO A 438 -10.34 -15.16 15.25
N ASP A 439 -10.16 -15.25 13.92
CA ASP A 439 -9.24 -14.36 13.19
C ASP A 439 -9.74 -12.92 13.13
N ILE A 440 -11.01 -12.67 12.81
CA ILE A 440 -11.56 -11.30 12.85
C ILE A 440 -11.44 -10.71 14.26
N TYR A 441 -11.66 -11.53 15.29
CA TYR A 441 -11.48 -11.09 16.67
C TYR A 441 -10.02 -10.81 17.03
N LEU A 442 -9.06 -11.57 16.49
CA LEU A 442 -7.64 -11.43 16.82
C LEU A 442 -6.90 -10.38 16.00
N THR A 443 -7.25 -10.17 14.72
CA THR A 443 -6.56 -9.22 13.83
C THR A 443 -7.33 -7.92 13.63
N GLY A 444 -8.67 -7.96 13.62
CA GLY A 444 -9.58 -6.82 13.45
C GLY A 444 -9.55 -6.14 12.07
N GLU A 445 -8.59 -6.51 11.22
CA GLU A 445 -8.40 -6.03 9.86
C GLU A 445 -7.81 -7.19 9.00
N PRO A 446 -8.02 -7.15 7.67
CA PRO A 446 -7.31 -8.04 6.75
C PRO A 446 -5.79 -7.99 6.97
N SER A 447 -5.14 -9.15 6.89
CA SER A 447 -3.69 -9.29 7.11
C SER A 447 -3.10 -10.38 6.23
N PHE A 448 -1.77 -10.36 6.09
CA PHE A 448 -0.99 -11.47 5.59
C PHE A 448 -0.62 -12.43 6.70
N VAL A 449 -0.44 -13.71 6.37
CA VAL A 449 0.11 -14.72 7.29
C VAL A 449 1.51 -15.10 6.91
N PHE A 450 2.14 -15.84 7.82
CA PHE A 450 3.50 -16.33 7.68
C PHE A 450 3.76 -17.05 6.35
N ASP A 451 2.86 -17.91 5.88
CA ASP A 451 3.04 -18.65 4.63
C ASP A 451 3.00 -17.74 3.38
N GLU A 452 2.20 -16.68 3.39
CA GLU A 452 2.24 -15.66 2.32
C GLU A 452 3.56 -14.90 2.38
N ALA A 453 4.01 -14.50 3.57
CA ALA A 453 5.31 -13.84 3.70
C ALA A 453 6.45 -14.72 3.17
N LYS A 454 6.45 -16.03 3.46
CA LYS A 454 7.40 -16.97 2.85
C LYS A 454 7.32 -16.99 1.33
N ALA A 455 6.12 -17.10 0.77
CA ALA A 455 5.92 -17.14 -0.68
C ALA A 455 6.40 -15.85 -1.37
N ALA A 456 6.19 -14.69 -0.74
CA ALA A 456 6.73 -13.42 -1.23
C ALA A 456 8.27 -13.45 -1.27
N TRP A 457 8.92 -13.93 -0.19
CA TRP A 457 10.38 -14.03 -0.15
C TRP A 457 10.95 -15.11 -1.07
N ASP A 458 10.23 -16.21 -1.30
CA ASP A 458 10.58 -17.20 -2.31
C ASP A 458 10.62 -16.55 -3.70
N TYR A 459 9.60 -15.75 -4.02
CA TYR A 459 9.52 -15.02 -5.29
C TYR A 459 10.61 -13.96 -5.42
N ILE A 460 10.83 -13.16 -4.37
CA ILE A 460 11.84 -12.11 -4.34
C ILE A 460 13.23 -12.71 -4.52
N VAL A 461 13.61 -13.69 -3.69
CA VAL A 461 14.93 -14.32 -3.77
C VAL A 461 15.09 -15.05 -5.11
N ALA A 462 14.05 -15.63 -5.70
CA ALA A 462 14.15 -16.26 -7.01
C ALA A 462 14.40 -15.25 -8.14
N ASN A 463 13.67 -14.14 -8.17
CA ASN A 463 13.53 -13.31 -9.38
C ASN A 463 14.18 -11.92 -9.29
N PHE A 464 14.39 -11.37 -8.09
CA PHE A 464 14.93 -10.01 -7.95
C PHE A 464 16.46 -10.05 -8.12
N PRO A 465 17.04 -9.09 -8.85
CA PRO A 465 18.48 -8.99 -8.95
C PRO A 465 19.09 -8.60 -7.58
N PRO A 466 20.35 -9.00 -7.29
CA PRO A 466 20.98 -8.77 -5.98
C PRO A 466 21.00 -7.31 -5.53
N HIS A 467 21.11 -6.37 -6.48
CA HIS A 467 21.12 -4.94 -6.16
C HIS A 467 19.77 -4.42 -5.64
N CYS A 468 18.64 -5.05 -6.01
CA CYS A 468 17.36 -4.74 -5.37
C CYS A 468 17.35 -5.14 -3.90
N LEU A 469 18.16 -6.12 -3.51
CA LEU A 469 18.32 -6.59 -2.14
C LEU A 469 19.40 -5.84 -1.37
N GLY A 470 20.04 -4.84 -2.00
CA GLY A 470 21.06 -3.97 -1.39
C GLY A 470 22.51 -4.37 -1.66
N ALA A 471 22.77 -5.39 -2.48
CA ALA A 471 24.14 -5.72 -2.89
C ALA A 471 24.68 -4.71 -3.91
N GLU A 472 25.93 -4.28 -3.74
CA GLU A 472 26.62 -3.51 -4.77
C GLU A 472 26.92 -4.41 -5.97
N SER A 473 26.70 -3.93 -7.19
CA SER A 473 26.75 -4.70 -8.43
C SER A 473 28.17 -5.10 -8.85
N THR A 474 28.89 -5.86 -8.02
CA THR A 474 30.31 -6.14 -8.21
C THR A 474 30.65 -7.59 -8.52
N ASP A 475 29.77 -8.56 -8.27
CA ASP A 475 30.08 -9.98 -8.53
C ASP A 475 28.99 -10.73 -9.29
N SER A 476 29.44 -11.56 -10.24
CA SER A 476 28.58 -12.46 -11.01
C SER A 476 28.07 -13.59 -10.10
N PRO A 477 26.80 -14.02 -10.20
CA PRO A 477 26.27 -15.12 -9.41
C PRO A 477 27.08 -16.40 -9.64
N ILE A 478 27.22 -17.22 -8.59
CA ILE A 478 27.82 -18.57 -8.68
C ILE A 478 26.93 -19.41 -9.60
N GLU A 479 27.49 -19.87 -10.73
CA GLU A 479 26.82 -20.78 -11.68
C GLU A 479 26.41 -22.11 -11.06
#